data_AF-A0A099KW97-F1
#
_entry.id   AF-A0A099KW97-F1
#
_cell.length_a   1.000
_cell.length_b   1.000
_cell.length_c   1.000
_cell.angle_alpha   90.00
_cell.angle_beta   90.00
_cell.angle_gamma   90.00
#
_symmetry.space_group_name_H-M   'P 1'
#
loop_
_entity.id
_entity.type
_entity.pdbx_description
1 polymer ?
#
loop_
_entity_poly.entity_id
_entity_poly.type
_entity_poly.pdbx_seq_one_letter_code
_entity_poly.pdbx_strand_id
1 'polypeptide(L)'
;MLIFSPASASSATEHVTDLTPENIKMMYIHTNQHSIVGVQNIAVIEVENASVLLPLNTATCSNGLWIDASKDAATYSMLLTAITAKKNINILYTENPSPWNIVSYCEIIRVGIK
;
A
#
# COMPACT_ATOMS: atom_id res chain seq x y z
N MET A 1 16.61 -35.32 17.92
CA MET A 1 15.71 -35.05 16.79
C MET A 1 15.05 -33.71 17.08
N LEU A 2 15.52 -32.62 16.47
CA LEU A 2 14.97 -31.28 16.68
C LEU A 2 13.72 -31.15 15.82
N ILE A 3 12.56 -31.04 16.46
CA ILE A 3 11.28 -30.83 15.80
C ILE A 3 11.22 -29.34 15.46
N PHE A 4 11.47 -29.00 14.20
CA PHE A 4 11.17 -27.67 13.68
C PHE A 4 9.66 -27.59 13.44
N SER A 5 8.94 -26.91 14.32
CA SER A 5 7.57 -26.48 14.01
C SER A 5 7.65 -25.48 12.86
N PRO A 6 7.07 -25.76 11.67
CA PRO A 6 6.94 -24.73 10.66
C PRO A 6 6.02 -23.67 11.25
N ALA A 7 6.58 -22.49 11.53
CA ALA A 7 5.77 -21.31 11.78
C ALA A 7 4.86 -21.17 10.55
N SER A 8 3.55 -21.24 10.75
CA SER A 8 2.56 -21.02 9.70
C SER A 8 2.80 -19.63 9.13
N ALA A 9 3.45 -19.56 7.96
CA ALA A 9 3.45 -18.35 7.17
C ALA A 9 1.99 -18.09 6.79
N SER A 10 1.35 -17.16 7.49
CA SER A 10 0.09 -16.60 7.02
C SER A 10 0.43 -15.86 5.73
N SER A 11 0.15 -16.46 4.58
CA SER A 11 0.26 -15.76 3.31
C SER A 11 -0.91 -14.78 3.27
N ALA A 12 -0.64 -13.51 3.58
CA ALA A 12 -1.58 -12.46 3.23
C ALA A 12 -1.84 -12.56 1.72
N THR A 13 -3.12 -12.56 1.31
CA THR A 13 -3.47 -12.66 -0.11
C THR A 13 -2.85 -11.48 -0.84
N GLU A 14 -1.98 -11.78 -1.81
CA GLU A 14 -1.33 -10.76 -2.62
C GLU A 14 -2.13 -10.49 -3.89
N HIS A 15 -2.23 -9.21 -4.25
CA HIS A 15 -2.98 -8.72 -5.39
C HIS A 15 -2.11 -7.79 -6.23
N VAL A 16 -2.35 -7.79 -7.54
CA VAL A 16 -1.61 -6.90 -8.46
C VAL A 16 -2.59 -5.99 -9.17
N THR A 17 -2.27 -4.71 -9.21
CA THR A 17 -3.00 -3.71 -10.00
C THR A 17 -2.05 -2.87 -10.85
N ASP A 18 -2.60 -2.33 -11.94
CA ASP A 18 -1.94 -1.30 -12.73
C ASP A 18 -2.68 0.02 -12.53
N LEU A 19 -1.95 1.05 -12.10
CA LEU A 19 -2.47 2.42 -11.96
C LEU A 19 -1.80 3.33 -12.97
N THR A 20 -2.61 4.15 -13.62
CA THR A 20 -2.17 5.28 -14.44
C THR A 20 -2.18 6.56 -13.58
N PRO A 21 -1.53 7.65 -14.02
CA PRO A 21 -1.58 8.93 -13.31
C PRO A 21 -3.00 9.44 -13.06
N GLU A 22 -3.95 9.15 -13.95
CA GLU A 22 -5.36 9.55 -13.81
C GLU A 22 -6.11 8.76 -12.73
N ASN A 23 -5.59 7.57 -12.36
CA ASN A 23 -6.17 6.78 -11.28
C ASN A 23 -5.72 7.27 -9.89
N ILE A 24 -4.73 8.16 -9.81
CA ILE A 24 -4.18 8.61 -8.52
C ILE A 24 -4.83 9.96 -8.20
N LYS A 25 -5.76 9.93 -7.24
CA LYS A 25 -6.48 11.13 -6.80
C LYS A 25 -5.56 12.03 -5.99
N MET A 26 -4.86 11.46 -5.01
CA MET A 26 -3.85 12.15 -4.22
C MET A 26 -2.90 11.18 -3.53
N MET A 27 -1.73 11.68 -3.17
CA MET A 27 -0.77 11.00 -2.30
C MET A 27 -0.39 11.94 -1.17
N TYR A 28 -0.39 11.44 0.06
CA TYR A 28 0.05 12.19 1.23
C TYR A 28 0.80 11.28 2.19
N ILE A 29 1.71 11.86 2.96
CA ILE A 29 2.34 11.22 4.09
C ILE A 29 1.85 11.91 5.35
N HIS A 30 1.53 11.13 6.38
CA HIS A 30 1.22 11.72 7.67
C HIS A 30 2.44 12.49 8.17
N THR A 31 2.21 13.59 8.87
CA THR A 31 3.32 14.39 9.43
C THR A 31 3.48 14.06 10.91
N ASN A 32 4.48 14.66 11.53
CA ASN A 32 4.80 14.56 12.97
C ASN A 32 3.67 15.00 13.93
N GLN A 33 2.50 15.39 13.42
CA GLN A 33 1.32 15.78 14.20
C GLN A 33 0.60 14.59 14.86
N HIS A 34 0.98 13.33 14.55
CA HIS A 34 0.41 12.16 15.21
C HIS A 34 1.13 11.82 16.52
N SER A 35 0.36 11.58 17.58
CA SER A 35 0.86 11.13 18.89
C SER A 35 1.51 9.74 18.86
N ILE A 36 1.23 8.93 17.83
CA ILE A 36 1.79 7.60 17.63
C ILE A 36 2.97 7.70 16.66
N VAL A 37 4.20 7.58 17.16
CA VAL A 37 5.42 7.73 16.33
C VAL A 37 5.42 6.77 15.13
N GLY A 38 4.93 5.54 15.33
CA GLY A 38 4.86 4.53 14.28
C GLY A 38 3.92 4.86 13.11
N VAL A 39 3.01 5.83 13.24
CA VAL A 39 2.09 6.22 12.15
C VAL A 39 2.52 7.48 11.41
N GLN A 40 3.57 8.17 11.89
CA GLN A 40 4.06 9.42 11.32
C GLN A 40 4.73 9.23 9.95
N ASN A 41 5.11 8.01 9.56
CA ASN A 41 5.76 7.74 8.28
C ASN A 41 4.87 6.94 7.32
N ILE A 42 3.57 6.87 7.61
CA ILE A 42 2.64 6.15 6.73
C ILE A 42 2.21 7.08 5.60
N ALA A 43 2.60 6.69 4.39
CA ALA A 43 2.13 7.29 3.17
C ALA A 43 0.88 6.56 2.67
N VAL A 44 -0.07 7.33 2.17
CA VAL A 44 -1.33 6.86 1.62
C VAL A 44 -1.46 7.37 0.19
N ILE A 45 -1.94 6.50 -0.69
CA ILE A 45 -2.36 6.81 -2.05
C ILE A 45 -3.86 6.62 -2.11
N GLU A 46 -4.60 7.68 -2.42
CA GLU A 46 -6.01 7.56 -2.76
C GLU A 46 -6.15 7.23 -4.25
N VAL A 47 -6.94 6.20 -4.55
CA VAL A 47 -7.15 5.72 -5.91
C VAL A 47 -8.57 6.11 -6.36
N GLU A 48 -8.66 6.82 -7.48
CA GLU A 48 -9.93 7.15 -8.11
C GLU A 48 -10.60 5.86 -8.60
N ASN A 49 -11.89 5.67 -8.29
CA ASN A 49 -12.61 4.42 -8.58
C ASN A 49 -11.91 3.16 -8.03
N ALA A 50 -11.30 3.24 -6.83
CA ALA A 50 -10.55 2.13 -6.24
C ALA A 50 -11.33 0.80 -6.16
N SER A 51 -12.64 0.84 -5.94
CA SER A 51 -13.50 -0.36 -5.92
C SER A 51 -13.52 -1.14 -7.24
N VAL A 52 -13.14 -0.51 -8.36
CA VAL A 52 -13.01 -1.15 -9.67
C VAL A 52 -11.56 -1.58 -9.92
N LEU A 53 -10.60 -0.74 -9.54
CA LEU A 53 -9.17 -0.91 -9.88
C LEU A 53 -8.38 -1.77 -8.89
N LEU A 54 -8.87 -1.88 -7.65
CA LEU A 54 -8.33 -2.73 -6.60
C LEU A 54 -9.38 -3.82 -6.34
N PRO A 55 -9.51 -4.81 -7.25
CA PRO A 55 -10.65 -5.71 -7.27
C PRO A 55 -10.61 -6.66 -6.07
N LEU A 56 -11.16 -6.19 -4.96
CA LEU A 56 -11.61 -7.02 -3.86
C LEU A 56 -13.13 -7.08 -3.90
N ASN A 57 -13.64 -8.28 -3.74
CA ASN A 57 -15.06 -8.60 -3.62
C ASN A 57 -15.68 -8.09 -2.30
N THR A 58 -15.03 -7.18 -1.57
CA THR A 58 -15.41 -6.68 -0.24
C THR A 58 -15.09 -5.18 -0.10
N ALA A 59 -15.54 -4.54 0.99
CA ALA A 59 -15.24 -3.13 1.29
C ALA A 59 -13.73 -2.83 1.56
N THR A 60 -12.88 -3.86 1.52
CA THR A 60 -11.43 -3.78 1.68
C THR A 60 -10.77 -3.10 0.48
N CYS A 61 -9.72 -2.31 0.71
CA CYS A 61 -9.05 -1.47 -0.30
C CYS A 61 -9.94 -0.46 -1.05
N SER A 62 -11.13 -0.14 -0.55
CA SER A 62 -12.11 0.71 -1.26
C SER A 62 -11.71 2.18 -1.43
N ASN A 63 -10.65 2.65 -0.75
CA ASN A 63 -10.14 4.03 -0.87
C ASN A 63 -8.76 4.09 -1.54
N GLY A 64 -7.94 3.05 -1.40
CA GLY A 64 -6.61 3.02 -1.98
C GLY A 64 -5.61 2.17 -1.21
N LEU A 65 -4.38 2.68 -1.13
CA LEU A 65 -3.21 1.91 -0.72
C LEU A 65 -2.37 2.68 0.31
N TRP A 66 -1.63 1.98 1.16
CA TRP A 66 -0.73 2.58 2.16
C TRP A 66 0.64 1.88 2.17
N ILE A 67 1.67 2.62 2.61
CA ILE A 67 3.03 2.09 2.83
C ILE A 67 3.67 2.78 4.03
N ASP A 68 4.40 2.02 4.85
CA ASP A 68 5.26 2.57 5.88
C ASP A 68 6.61 2.98 5.27
N ALA A 69 6.75 4.27 4.96
CA ALA A 69 7.94 4.83 4.33
C ALA A 69 9.21 4.68 5.20
N SER A 70 9.06 4.44 6.50
CA SER A 70 10.21 4.20 7.40
C SER A 70 10.71 2.76 7.36
N LYS A 71 9.85 1.81 7.00
CA LYS A 71 10.21 0.38 6.87
C LYS A 71 10.64 0.02 5.44
N ASP A 72 10.08 0.69 4.44
CA ASP A 72 10.43 0.47 3.04
C ASP A 72 10.61 1.80 2.28
N ALA A 73 11.69 2.50 2.63
CA ALA A 73 12.05 3.78 2.00
C ALA A 73 12.36 3.63 0.49
N ALA A 74 12.82 2.46 0.05
CA ALA A 74 13.14 2.20 -1.35
C ALA A 74 11.87 2.12 -2.20
N THR A 75 10.89 1.30 -1.81
CA THR A 75 9.60 1.22 -2.49
C THR A 75 8.86 2.55 -2.43
N TYR A 76 8.88 3.26 -1.29
CA TYR A 76 8.31 4.59 -1.18
C TYR A 76 8.96 5.60 -2.14
N SER A 77 10.30 5.58 -2.27
CA SER A 77 11.02 6.48 -3.19
C SER A 77 10.68 6.20 -4.66
N MET A 78 10.57 4.91 -5.03
CA MET A 78 10.13 4.51 -6.37
C MET A 78 8.70 4.98 -6.65
N LEU A 79 7.80 4.83 -5.68
CA LEU A 79 6.42 5.30 -5.78
C LEU A 79 6.35 6.81 -6.01
N LEU A 80 7.05 7.59 -5.17
CA LEU A 80 7.09 9.05 -5.30
C LEU A 80 7.65 9.48 -6.66
N THR A 81 8.72 8.83 -7.11
CA THR A 81 9.32 9.07 -8.43
C THR A 81 8.32 8.80 -9.55
N ALA A 82 7.60 7.69 -9.49
CA ALA A 82 6.65 7.33 -10.53
C ALA A 82 5.46 8.29 -10.61
N ILE A 83 4.92 8.69 -9.45
CA ILE A 83 3.81 9.65 -9.35
C ILE A 83 4.23 11.02 -9.87
N THR A 84 5.37 11.54 -9.41
CA THR A 84 5.88 12.85 -9.84
C THR A 84 6.24 12.89 -11.33
N ALA A 85 6.78 11.78 -11.86
CA ALA A 85 7.08 11.63 -13.28
C ALA A 85 5.85 11.28 -14.14
N LYS A 86 4.65 11.16 -13.54
CA LYS A 86 3.40 10.76 -14.20
C LYS A 86 3.57 9.48 -15.03
N LYS A 87 4.22 8.48 -14.44
CA LYS A 87 4.40 7.16 -15.05
C LYS A 87 3.28 6.21 -14.63
N ASN A 88 3.04 5.21 -15.47
CA ASN A 88 2.19 4.10 -15.10
C ASN A 88 2.93 3.24 -14.07
N ILE A 89 2.21 2.74 -13.09
CA ILE A 89 2.77 1.92 -12.02
C ILE A 89 2.03 0.60 -11.92
N ASN A 90 2.80 -0.46 -11.68
CA ASN A 90 2.29 -1.75 -11.27
C ASN A 90 2.52 -1.90 -9.77
N ILE A 91 1.46 -2.18 -9.02
CA ILE A 91 1.53 -2.31 -7.57
C ILE A 91 1.14 -3.73 -7.17
N LEU A 92 1.99 -4.36 -6.35
CA LEU A 92 1.65 -5.55 -5.58
C LEU A 92 1.24 -5.10 -4.18
N TYR A 93 0.08 -5.55 -3.70
CA TYR A 93 -0.48 -5.15 -2.40
C TYR A 93 -1.14 -6.33 -1.66
N THR A 94 -1.36 -6.19 -0.36
CA THR A 94 -2.12 -7.14 0.47
C THR A 94 -3.33 -6.50 1.13
N GLU A 95 -4.22 -7.34 1.67
CA GLU A 95 -5.36 -6.94 2.49
C GLU A 95 -4.99 -6.55 3.93
N ASN A 96 -3.70 -6.43 4.26
CA ASN A 96 -3.29 -5.98 5.58
C ASN A 96 -3.83 -4.57 5.84
N PRO A 97 -4.58 -4.38 6.93
CA PRO A 97 -5.16 -3.07 7.23
C PRO A 97 -4.05 -2.07 7.53
N SER A 98 -4.35 -0.80 7.29
CA SER A 98 -3.45 0.28 7.71
C SER A 98 -3.15 0.21 9.23
N PRO A 99 -2.06 0.84 9.70
CA PRO A 99 -1.72 0.88 11.13
C PRO A 99 -2.79 1.50 12.04
N TRP A 100 -3.81 2.16 11.48
CA TRP A 100 -5.00 2.65 12.18
C TRP A 100 -6.17 1.68 12.18
N ASN A 101 -5.96 0.44 11.74
CA ASN A 101 -6.97 -0.59 11.52
C ASN A 101 -8.08 -0.16 10.52
N ILE A 102 -7.75 0.73 9.57
CA ILE A 102 -8.66 1.14 8.49
C ILE A 102 -8.47 0.16 7.33
N VAL A 103 -9.50 -0.64 7.07
CA VAL A 103 -9.52 -1.69 6.02
C VAL A 103 -9.73 -1.16 4.60
N SER A 104 -10.18 0.10 4.46
CA SER A 104 -10.36 0.72 3.14
C SER A 104 -9.03 1.07 2.45
N TYR A 105 -7.91 0.94 3.17
CA TYR A 105 -6.56 1.06 2.62
C TYR A 105 -5.80 -0.25 2.78
N CYS A 106 -5.07 -0.62 1.73
CA CYS A 106 -4.34 -1.87 1.66
C CYS A 106 -2.83 -1.68 1.54
N GLU A 107 -2.06 -2.61 2.10
CA GLU A 107 -0.61 -2.46 2.23
C GLU A 107 0.10 -2.70 0.91
N ILE A 108 0.94 -1.76 0.49
CA ILE A 108 1.83 -1.92 -0.66
C ILE A 108 3.01 -2.80 -0.27
N ILE A 109 3.25 -3.86 -1.05
CA ILE A 109 4.43 -4.72 -0.92
C ILE A 109 5.52 -4.30 -1.90
N ARG A 110 5.15 -3.89 -3.12
CA ARG A 110 6.10 -3.57 -4.19
C ARG A 110 5.50 -2.58 -5.18
N VAL A 111 6.37 -1.75 -5.76
CA VAL A 111 6.06 -0.87 -6.87
C VAL A 111 6.99 -1.15 -8.05
N GLY A 112 6.43 -1.27 -9.25
CA GLY A 112 7.14 -1.29 -10.53
C GLY A 112 6.73 -0.11 -11.39
N ILE A 113 7.67 0.49 -12.13
CA ILE A 113 7.41 1.58 -13.08
C ILE A 113 7.33 0.99 -14.49
N LYS A 114 6.31 1.39 -15.26
CA LYS A 114 6.10 1.00 -16.66
C LYS A 114 6.39 2.16 -17.61
#